data_AF-J3MNL7-F1
#
_entry.id   AF-J3MNL7-F1
#
_cell.length_a   1.000
_cell.length_b   1.000
_cell.length_c   1.000
_cell.angle_alpha   90.00
_cell.angle_beta   90.00
_cell.angle_gamma   90.00
#
_symmetry.space_group_name_H-M   'P 1'
#
loop_
_entity.id
_entity.type
_entity.pdbx_description
1 polymer ?
#
loop_
_entity_poly.entity_id
_entity_poly.type
_entity_poly.pdbx_seq_one_letter_code
_entity_poly.pdbx_strand_id
1 'polypeptide(L)'
;MKPSAHCHGIQRVILEQTIYMMECNSRYGNYFKEPQMVDALKMVEKTPSRVDNYMILLGDTGFMECGTPLFALVDRAKQLIGRQ
;
A
#
# COMPACT_ATOMS: atom_id res chain seq x y z
N MET A 1 16.07 -7.65 20.23
CA MET A 1 15.79 -7.11 18.88
C MET A 1 15.41 -5.65 19.02
N LYS A 2 16.14 -4.73 18.38
CA LYS A 2 15.66 -3.35 18.22
C LYS A 2 14.47 -3.41 17.24
N PRO A 3 13.27 -2.92 17.58
CA PRO A 3 12.22 -2.80 16.59
C PRO A 3 12.70 -1.77 15.56
N SER A 4 12.96 -2.19 14.32
CA SER A 4 13.15 -1.23 13.24
C SER A 4 11.83 -0.48 13.08
N ALA A 5 11.85 0.83 13.22
CA ALA A 5 10.69 1.73 13.22
C ALA A 5 9.94 1.82 11.87
N HIS A 6 10.15 0.88 10.97
CA HIS A 6 9.45 0.79 9.70
C HIS A 6 8.29 -0.17 9.89
N CYS A 7 7.10 0.39 9.99
CA CYS A 7 5.86 -0.38 10.08
C CYS A 7 5.53 -0.97 8.70
N HIS A 8 6.33 -1.93 8.26
CA HIS A 8 6.25 -2.59 6.96
C HIS A 8 4.82 -3.11 6.69
N GLY A 9 4.24 -3.89 7.62
CA GLY A 9 2.86 -4.37 7.48
C GLY A 9 1.79 -3.26 7.32
N ILE A 10 2.03 -2.04 7.83
CA ILE A 10 1.10 -0.91 7.69
C ILE A 10 1.12 -0.32 6.26
N GLN A 11 2.26 -0.39 5.56
CA GLN A 11 2.39 0.16 4.20
C GLN A 11 1.42 -0.53 3.23
N ARG A 12 1.31 -1.86 3.33
CA ARG A 12 0.37 -2.64 2.53
C ARG A 12 -1.08 -2.22 2.80
N VAL A 13 -1.47 -2.15 4.08
CA VAL A 13 -2.84 -1.79 4.49
C VAL A 13 -3.22 -0.40 3.97
N ILE A 14 -2.32 0.59 4.11
CA ILE A 14 -2.57 1.94 3.59
C ILE A 14 -2.75 1.92 2.08
N LEU A 15 -1.93 1.16 1.36
CA LEU A 15 -1.98 1.08 -0.10
C LEU A 15 -3.27 0.42 -0.59
N GLU A 16 -3.67 -0.71 0.01
CA GLU A 16 -4.93 -1.39 -0.29
C GLU A 16 -6.14 -0.49 0.01
N GLN A 17 -6.13 0.22 1.15
CA GLN A 17 -7.19 1.16 1.51
C GLN A 17 -7.27 2.34 0.52
N THR A 18 -6.12 2.83 0.06
CA THR A 18 -6.02 3.93 -0.90
C THR A 18 -6.58 3.53 -2.27
N ILE A 19 -6.22 2.33 -2.75
CA ILE A 19 -6.78 1.74 -3.97
C ILE A 19 -8.29 1.61 -3.85
N TYR A 20 -8.77 1.04 -2.74
CA TYR A 20 -10.20 0.87 -2.49
C TYR A 20 -10.96 2.20 -2.55
N MET A 21 -10.45 3.25 -1.90
CA MET A 21 -11.07 4.59 -1.96
C MET A 21 -11.15 5.12 -3.40
N MET A 22 -10.06 5.02 -4.18
CA MET A 22 -10.03 5.48 -5.57
C MET A 22 -10.94 4.66 -6.49
N GLU A 23 -11.10 3.36 -6.24
CA GLU A 23 -12.01 2.50 -7.00
C GLU A 23 -13.48 2.77 -6.66
N CYS A 24 -13.81 3.05 -5.40
CA CYS A 24 -15.16 3.43 -4.99
C CYS A 24 -15.57 4.81 -5.50
N ASN A 25 -14.64 5.77 -5.54
CA ASN A 25 -14.91 7.12 -6.02
C ASN A 25 -13.66 7.72 -6.65
N SER A 26 -13.72 7.96 -7.96
CA SER A 26 -12.59 8.49 -8.72
C SER A 26 -12.09 9.81 -8.16
N ARG A 27 -12.94 10.67 -7.58
CA ARG A 27 -12.51 11.96 -7.00
C ARG A 27 -11.37 11.84 -5.99
N TYR A 28 -11.22 10.67 -5.35
CA TYR A 28 -10.13 10.46 -4.41
C TYR A 28 -8.75 10.52 -5.06
N GLY A 29 -8.59 10.08 -6.30
CA GLY A 29 -7.26 10.08 -6.93
C GLY A 29 -6.71 11.48 -7.21
N ASN A 30 -7.54 12.54 -7.24
CA ASN A 30 -7.06 13.92 -7.25
C ASN A 30 -6.33 14.30 -5.96
N TYR A 31 -6.77 13.80 -4.79
CA TYR A 31 -6.02 13.99 -3.54
C TYR A 31 -4.71 13.21 -3.56
N PHE A 32 -4.70 12.01 -4.15
CA PHE A 32 -3.51 11.18 -4.28
C PHE A 32 -2.54 11.62 -5.38
N LYS A 33 -2.92 12.58 -6.24
CA LYS A 33 -2.02 13.25 -7.20
C LYS A 33 -1.07 14.24 -6.54
N GLU A 34 -1.28 14.60 -5.27
CA GLU A 34 -0.37 15.54 -4.59
C GLU A 34 1.07 15.01 -4.60
N PRO A 35 2.09 15.85 -4.87
CA PRO A 35 3.48 15.42 -5.00
C PRO A 35 3.98 14.58 -3.83
N GLN A 36 3.54 14.92 -2.61
CA GLN A 36 3.91 14.23 -1.38
C GLN A 36 3.41 12.76 -1.37
N MET A 37 2.21 12.51 -1.88
CA MET A 37 1.64 11.16 -1.95
C MET A 37 2.28 10.33 -3.06
N VAL A 38 2.58 10.95 -4.20
CA VAL A 38 3.33 10.30 -5.30
C VAL A 38 4.73 9.90 -4.84
N ASP A 39 5.41 10.75 -4.07
CA ASP A 39 6.74 10.43 -3.54
C ASP A 39 6.69 9.36 -2.44
N ALA A 40 5.65 9.35 -1.60
CA ALA A 40 5.41 8.26 -0.66
C ALA A 40 5.23 6.91 -1.39
N LEU A 41 4.52 6.89 -2.52
CA LEU A 41 4.35 5.70 -3.34
C LEU A 41 5.69 5.17 -3.90
N LYS A 42 6.55 6.08 -4.39
CA LYS A 42 7.91 5.73 -4.85
C LYS A 42 8.79 5.22 -3.71
N MET A 43 8.60 5.70 -2.48
CA MET A 43 9.33 5.21 -1.32
C MET A 43 8.94 3.76 -1.02
N VAL A 44 7.64 3.44 -0.99
CA VAL A 44 7.14 2.07 -0.80
C VAL A 44 7.69 1.12 -1.87
N GLU A 45 7.75 1.56 -3.13
CA GLU A 45 8.33 0.80 -4.24
C GLU A 45 9.82 0.49 -4.05
N LYS A 46 10.59 1.44 -3.48
CA LYS A 46 12.03 1.30 -3.27
C LYS A 46 12.39 0.54 -1.99
N THR A 47 11.49 0.46 -1.03
CA THR A 47 11.75 -0.18 0.27
C THR A 47 10.81 -1.37 0.55
N PRO A 48 10.64 -2.34 -0.36
CA PRO A 48 9.81 -3.50 -0.09
C PRO A 48 10.46 -4.37 0.99
N SER A 49 9.68 -4.78 1.97
CA SER A 49 10.06 -5.77 2.98
C SER A 49 9.28 -7.05 2.79
N ARG A 50 9.86 -8.15 3.24
CA ARG A 50 9.19 -9.45 3.25
C ARG A 50 7.88 -9.40 4.05
N VAL A 51 7.81 -8.55 5.08
CA VAL A 51 6.61 -8.39 5.92
C VAL A 51 5.45 -7.76 5.16
N ASP A 52 5.71 -6.98 4.10
CA ASP A 52 4.66 -6.32 3.29
C ASP A 52 3.87 -7.32 2.44
N ASN A 53 4.38 -8.54 2.28
CA ASN A 53 3.66 -9.63 1.65
C ASN A 53 2.79 -10.42 2.62
N TYR A 54 2.76 -10.06 3.91
CA TYR A 54 1.92 -10.72 4.91
C TYR A 54 0.89 -9.76 5.49
N MET A 55 -0.35 -10.23 5.62
CA MET A 55 -1.41 -9.53 6.33
C MET A 55 -1.61 -10.14 7.72
N ILE A 56 -1.80 -9.29 8.73
CA ILE A 56 -2.17 -9.70 10.08
C ILE A 56 -3.66 -10.02 10.07
N LEU A 57 -4.01 -11.29 10.34
CA LEU A 57 -5.40 -11.68 10.50
C LEU A 57 -5.88 -11.32 11.91
N LEU A 58 -6.94 -10.52 12.00
CA LEU A 58 -7.61 -10.24 13.27
C LEU A 58 -8.65 -11.33 13.53
N GLY A 59 -8.32 -12.33 14.36
CA GLY A 59 -9.27 -13.39 14.72
C GLY A 59 -8.64 -14.73 15.09
N ASP A 60 -7.42 -14.99 14.64
CA ASP A 60 -6.53 -16.04 15.14
C ASP A 60 -5.10 -15.57 14.83
N THR A 61 -4.22 -15.56 15.83
CA THR A 61 -2.92 -14.88 15.79
C THR A 61 -1.99 -15.52 14.74
N GLY A 62 -2.05 -15.05 13.50
CA GLY A 62 -1.30 -15.59 12.37
C GLY A 62 -1.04 -14.56 11.27
N PHE A 63 0.01 -14.81 10.49
CA PHE A 63 0.34 -14.06 9.28
C PHE A 63 -0.14 -14.85 8.07
N MET A 64 -0.91 -14.23 7.19
CA MET A 64 -1.27 -14.82 5.90
C MET A 64 -0.44 -14.17 4.80
N GLU A 65 0.27 -14.98 4.02
CA GLU A 65 0.92 -14.49 2.81
C GLU A 65 -0.15 -14.07 1.80
N CYS A 66 -0.09 -12.83 1.36
CA CYS A 66 -0.99 -12.28 0.38
C CYS A 66 -0.53 -12.70 -1.01
N GLY A 67 -1.46 -13.24 -1.81
CA GLY A 67 -1.15 -13.66 -3.19
C GLY A 67 -0.76 -12.52 -4.13
N THR A 68 -1.08 -11.28 -3.78
CA THR A 68 -0.69 -10.09 -4.55
C THR A 68 0.56 -9.45 -3.93
N PRO A 69 1.68 -9.36 -4.66
CA PRO A 69 2.89 -8.70 -4.17
C PRO A 69 2.70 -7.18 -4.07
N LEU A 70 3.43 -6.53 -3.17
CA LEU A 70 3.30 -5.09 -2.89
C LEU A 70 3.50 -4.21 -4.15
N PHE A 71 4.45 -4.56 -5.03
CA PHE A 71 4.70 -3.79 -6.25
C PHE A 71 3.48 -3.73 -7.18
N ALA A 72 2.69 -4.81 -7.25
CA ALA A 72 1.49 -4.85 -8.08
C ALA A 72 0.40 -3.89 -7.56
N LEU A 73 0.34 -3.71 -6.24
CA LEU A 73 -0.53 -2.70 -5.62
C LEU A 73 -0.03 -1.29 -5.94
N VAL A 74 1.29 -1.06 -5.92
CA VAL A 74 1.88 0.23 -6.31
C VAL A 74 1.53 0.58 -7.76
N ASP A 75 1.66 -0.38 -8.67
CA ASP A 75 1.31 -0.19 -10.08
C ASP A 75 -0.18 0.13 -10.27
N ARG A 76 -1.05 -0.56 -9.52
CA ARG A 76 -2.49 -0.28 -9.53
C ARG A 76 -2.80 1.13 -9.03
N ALA A 77 -2.17 1.56 -7.93
CA ALA A 77 -2.34 2.91 -7.40
C ALA A 77 -1.87 3.98 -8.40
N LYS A 78 -0.70 3.80 -9.04
CA LYS A 78 -0.21 4.70 -10.12
C LYS A 78 -1.21 4.81 -11.27
N GLN A 79 -1.78 3.68 -11.71
CA GLN A 79 -2.79 3.68 -12.76
C GLN A 79 -4.04 4.46 -12.36
N LEU A 80 -4.54 4.29 -11.13
CA LEU A 80 -5.75 4.98 -10.66
C LEU A 80 -5.53 6.49 -10.52
N ILE A 81 -4.34 6.90 -10.08
CA ILE A 81 -3.92 8.30 -10.03
C ILE A 81 -3.83 8.89 -11.45
N GLY A 82 -3.31 8.14 -12.41
CA GLY A 82 -3.15 8.58 -13.81
C GLY A 82 -4.42 8.58 -14.66
N ARG A 83 -5.51 7.93 -14.22
CA ARG A 83 -6.79 7.84 -14.95
C ARG A 83 -7.66 9.10 -14.89
N GLN A 84 -7.28 10.09 -14.07
CA GLN A 84 -8.03 11.34 -13.89
C GLN A 84 -7.50 12.48 -14.75
#